data_AF-A0A5C9ACG2-F1
#
_entry.id   AF-A0A5C9ACG2-F1
#
_cell.length_a   1.000
_cell.length_b   1.000
_cell.length_c   1.000
_cell.angle_alpha   90.00
_cell.angle_beta   90.00
_cell.angle_gamma   90.00
#
_symmetry.space_group_name_H-M   'P 1'
#
loop_
_entity.id
_entity.type
_entity.pdbx_description
1 polymer ?
#
loop_
_entity_poly.entity_id
_entity_poly.type
_entity_poly.pdbx_seq_one_letter_code
_entity_poly.pdbx_strand_id
1 'polypeptide(L)'
;MIKSSFHAYGREMDSEFEYLFTDLRKTHNQGVFDVYSPDMLRCRKSGVLTGLPDGYGRGRIIGDYRRVALYGISYLVRERELQFADLQSRLEKGEDLEATIRLREELAEHRHALLQIQEMAAKYGFDISRPAQNAQEAVQWLYFAYLAAVKSQNGGAMSLGRTASFLDIYIERDFKAGVLNEQQAQELIDHFIMKIRMVRFLRTPEFDSLFSGDPIWATEVIGGMGLDGRTLVTKNSFRYLHTLHTMGPAPEPNLTILWSEELPIAFKKYAAQVSIVTSSLQYENDDLMRTDFNSDDYAIACCVSPMVIGKQMQFFGARANLAKTLLYAINGGVDEKLKIQVGPKTAPLMDDVLDYDKVMDSLDHFMDWLAVQYISALNIIHYMHDKYSYEASLMALHDRDVYRTMA
;
A
#
# COMPACT_ATOMS: atom_id res chain seq x y z
N MET A 1 7.92 -6.17 -17.82
CA MET A 1 7.47 -7.02 -16.69
C MET A 1 6.75 -8.27 -17.20
N ILE A 2 5.51 -8.16 -17.70
CA ILE A 2 4.66 -9.33 -18.05
C ILE A 2 5.35 -10.29 -19.02
N LYS A 3 5.87 -9.79 -20.15
CA LYS A 3 6.63 -10.59 -21.12
C LYS A 3 7.79 -11.36 -20.49
N SER A 4 8.53 -10.72 -19.59
CA SER A 4 9.65 -11.33 -18.86
C SER A 4 9.18 -12.44 -17.92
N SER A 5 8.05 -12.26 -17.24
CA SER A 5 7.44 -13.31 -16.41
C SER A 5 6.98 -14.50 -17.24
N PHE A 6 6.32 -14.27 -18.38
CA PHE A 6 5.90 -15.33 -19.29
C PHE A 6 7.09 -16.17 -19.75
N HIS A 7 8.17 -15.51 -20.20
CA HIS A 7 9.41 -16.20 -20.55
C HIS A 7 10.01 -16.97 -19.36
N ALA A 8 10.09 -16.36 -18.18
CA ALA A 8 10.65 -16.98 -16.98
C ALA A 8 9.89 -18.23 -16.52
N TYR A 9 8.57 -18.26 -16.72
CA TYR A 9 7.71 -19.37 -16.30
C TYR A 9 7.28 -20.29 -17.45
N GLY A 10 7.94 -20.22 -18.61
CA GLY A 10 7.69 -21.11 -19.75
C GLY A 10 6.29 -20.98 -20.35
N ARG A 11 5.76 -19.76 -20.42
CA ARG A 11 4.44 -19.44 -20.98
C ARG A 11 4.58 -18.53 -22.20
N GLU A 12 3.64 -18.64 -23.12
CA GLU A 12 3.57 -17.76 -24.31
C GLU A 12 2.56 -16.64 -24.09
N MET A 13 2.97 -15.41 -24.42
CA MET A 13 2.15 -14.22 -24.29
C MET A 13 1.27 -14.05 -25.52
N ASP A 14 0.00 -13.71 -25.32
CA ASP A 14 -0.91 -13.37 -26.41
C ASP A 14 -0.40 -12.12 -27.15
N SER A 15 -0.26 -12.23 -28.47
CA SER A 15 0.20 -11.13 -29.32
C SER A 15 -0.74 -9.93 -29.32
N GLU A 16 -2.06 -10.16 -29.17
CA GLU A 16 -3.03 -9.06 -29.07
C GLU A 16 -2.84 -8.30 -27.75
N PHE A 17 -2.58 -9.02 -26.66
CA PHE A 17 -2.25 -8.42 -25.38
C PHE A 17 -0.95 -7.61 -25.45
N GLU A 18 0.08 -8.10 -26.16
CA GLU A 18 1.30 -7.34 -26.39
C GLU A 18 0.98 -6.01 -27.08
N TYR A 19 0.33 -6.08 -28.25
CA TYR A 19 -0.03 -4.93 -29.08
C TYR A 19 -0.85 -3.88 -28.32
N LEU A 20 -1.84 -4.32 -27.54
CA LEU A 20 -2.67 -3.43 -26.72
C LEU A 20 -1.84 -2.57 -25.77
N PHE A 21 -0.80 -3.12 -25.14
CA PHE A 21 -0.01 -2.44 -24.12
C PHE A 21 1.36 -1.92 -24.59
N THR A 22 1.70 -2.11 -25.87
CA THR A 22 2.86 -1.50 -26.53
C THR A 22 2.46 -0.34 -27.43
N ASP A 23 1.39 -0.49 -28.21
CA ASP A 23 1.05 0.43 -29.31
C ASP A 23 -0.19 1.28 -29.02
N LEU A 24 -1.18 0.75 -28.28
CA LEU A 24 -2.45 1.45 -28.04
C LEU A 24 -2.49 2.14 -26.67
N ARG A 25 -2.20 1.40 -25.59
CA ARG A 25 -2.24 1.90 -24.21
C ARG A 25 -0.82 1.93 -23.64
N LYS A 26 -0.21 3.11 -23.67
CA LYS A 26 1.07 3.35 -23.00
C LYS A 26 0.98 2.99 -21.52
N THR A 27 2.02 2.31 -21.02
CA THR A 27 2.11 1.85 -19.64
C THR A 27 2.90 2.81 -18.75
N HIS A 28 2.70 2.68 -17.43
CA HIS A 28 3.51 3.36 -16.41
C HIS A 28 5.01 3.17 -16.65
N ASN A 29 5.44 1.91 -16.82
CA ASN A 29 6.84 1.57 -17.06
C ASN A 29 7.41 2.31 -18.29
N GLN A 30 6.74 2.25 -19.43
CA GLN A 30 7.22 2.96 -20.62
C GLN A 30 7.24 4.49 -20.40
N GLY A 31 6.24 5.04 -19.73
CA GLY A 31 6.19 6.46 -19.37
C GLY A 31 7.40 6.91 -18.54
N VAL A 32 7.77 6.13 -17.53
CA VAL A 32 8.94 6.42 -16.68
C VAL A 32 10.24 6.36 -17.47
N PHE A 33 10.47 5.28 -18.22
CA PHE A 33 11.72 5.07 -18.94
C PHE A 33 11.93 6.03 -20.12
N ASP A 34 10.85 6.62 -20.66
CA ASP A 34 10.96 7.68 -21.67
C ASP A 34 11.45 9.02 -21.10
N VAL A 35 11.36 9.23 -19.78
CA VAL A 35 11.71 10.50 -19.12
C VAL A 35 12.93 10.39 -18.22
N TYR A 36 13.30 9.17 -17.80
CA TYR A 36 14.52 8.92 -17.03
C TYR A 36 15.77 9.48 -17.70
N SER A 37 16.62 10.11 -16.88
CA SER A 37 17.93 10.58 -17.33
C SER A 37 18.94 9.42 -17.43
N PRO A 38 20.00 9.56 -18.24
CA PRO A 38 21.10 8.61 -18.26
C PRO A 38 21.73 8.37 -16.87
N ASP A 39 21.68 9.37 -15.99
CA ASP A 39 22.25 9.30 -14.64
C ASP A 39 21.40 8.41 -13.73
N MET A 40 20.07 8.53 -13.81
CA MET A 40 19.13 7.64 -13.13
C MET A 40 19.34 6.19 -13.57
N LEU A 41 19.53 5.96 -14.87
CA LEU A 41 19.82 4.62 -15.40
C LEU A 41 21.16 4.06 -14.91
N ARG A 42 22.21 4.89 -14.78
CA ARG A 42 23.48 4.48 -14.17
C ARG A 42 23.34 4.17 -12.67
N CYS A 43 22.54 4.95 -11.94
CA CYS A 43 22.25 4.69 -10.53
C CYS A 43 21.50 3.35 -10.35
N ARG A 44 20.50 3.09 -11.22
CA ARG A 44 19.78 1.82 -11.28
C ARG A 44 20.71 0.65 -11.55
N LYS A 45 21.56 0.77 -12.57
CA LYS A 45 22.48 -0.30 -12.99
C LYS A 45 23.53 -0.64 -11.93
N SER A 46 24.03 0.34 -11.20
CA SER A 46 25.05 0.14 -10.15
C SER A 46 24.48 -0.37 -8.82
N GLY A 47 23.17 -0.23 -8.61
CA GLY A 47 22.51 -0.62 -7.36
C GLY A 47 22.64 0.41 -6.23
N VAL A 48 23.01 1.66 -6.54
CA VAL A 48 22.93 2.76 -5.56
C VAL A 48 21.49 3.24 -5.36
N LEU A 49 20.68 3.21 -6.42
CA LEU A 49 19.23 3.43 -6.41
C LEU A 49 18.55 2.36 -7.26
N THR A 50 18.09 1.27 -6.65
CA THR A 50 17.47 0.14 -7.36
C THR A 50 16.21 -0.35 -6.66
N GLY A 51 15.35 -1.04 -7.41
CA GLY A 51 14.07 -1.52 -6.91
C GLY A 51 13.03 -0.41 -6.68
N LEU A 52 13.17 0.73 -7.35
CA LEU A 52 12.14 1.77 -7.39
C LEU A 52 10.87 1.23 -8.10
N PRO A 53 9.67 1.80 -7.85
CA PRO A 53 8.43 1.33 -8.46
C PRO A 53 8.27 1.79 -9.92
N ASP A 54 9.28 1.56 -10.75
CA ASP A 54 9.26 1.77 -12.20
C ASP A 54 8.91 0.50 -12.99
N GLY A 55 9.00 -0.68 -12.37
CA GLY A 55 8.71 -1.98 -12.98
C GLY A 55 7.47 -2.72 -12.44
N TYR A 56 6.76 -2.14 -11.47
CA TYR A 56 5.58 -2.72 -10.79
C TYR A 56 4.70 -1.60 -10.21
N GLY A 57 3.47 -1.90 -9.78
CA GLY A 57 2.58 -0.90 -9.19
C GLY A 57 3.11 -0.35 -7.86
N ARG A 58 2.95 0.94 -7.59
CA ARG A 58 3.57 1.59 -6.41
C ARG A 58 3.05 1.08 -5.07
N GLY A 59 1.77 0.73 -4.96
CA GLY A 59 1.15 0.35 -3.68
C GLY A 59 1.16 1.50 -2.67
N ARG A 60 1.23 1.19 -1.37
CA ARG A 60 1.20 2.19 -0.27
C ARG A 60 -0.06 3.08 -0.27
N ILE A 61 -1.18 2.49 -0.66
CA ILE A 61 -2.50 3.11 -0.64
C ILE A 61 -3.43 2.11 0.05
N ILE A 62 -4.21 2.59 1.03
CA ILE A 62 -5.24 1.81 1.70
C ILE A 62 -6.58 2.51 1.46
N GLY A 63 -7.38 1.99 0.54
CA GLY A 63 -8.76 2.43 0.42
C GLY A 63 -9.52 2.12 1.71
N ASP A 64 -10.41 2.99 2.17
CA ASP A 64 -11.25 2.68 3.32
C ASP A 64 -12.36 1.70 2.92
N TYR A 65 -12.00 0.41 2.85
CA TYR A 65 -12.89 -0.68 2.41
C TYR A 65 -14.14 -0.82 3.30
N ARG A 66 -14.08 -0.33 4.54
CA ARG A 66 -15.21 -0.34 5.48
C ARG A 66 -16.35 0.54 4.98
N ARG A 67 -16.07 1.57 4.18
CA ARG A 67 -17.08 2.48 3.62
C ARG A 67 -18.13 1.75 2.79
N VAL A 68 -17.75 0.72 2.04
CA VAL A 68 -18.71 -0.05 1.23
C VAL A 68 -19.69 -0.81 2.11
N ALA A 69 -19.22 -1.41 3.20
CA ALA A 69 -20.09 -2.05 4.19
C ALA A 69 -20.98 -1.03 4.93
N LEU A 70 -20.42 0.11 5.32
CA LEU A 70 -21.11 1.11 6.13
C LEU A 70 -22.17 1.90 5.34
N TYR A 71 -21.89 2.25 4.09
CA TYR A 71 -22.70 3.18 3.30
C TYR A 71 -23.34 2.57 2.04
N GLY A 72 -22.79 1.47 1.51
CA GLY A 72 -23.19 0.93 0.21
C GLY A 72 -22.70 1.78 -0.97
N ILE A 73 -22.67 1.18 -2.16
CA ILE A 73 -22.13 1.84 -3.36
C ILE A 73 -22.95 3.05 -3.79
N SER A 74 -24.28 3.02 -3.69
CA SER A 74 -25.13 4.13 -4.17
C SER A 74 -24.85 5.43 -3.40
N TYR A 75 -24.61 5.35 -2.09
CA TYR A 75 -24.23 6.50 -1.29
C TYR A 75 -22.87 7.05 -1.72
N LEU A 76 -21.86 6.19 -1.87
CA LEU A 76 -20.50 6.59 -2.23
C LEU A 76 -20.43 7.19 -3.65
N VAL A 77 -21.20 6.67 -4.59
CA VAL A 77 -21.34 7.24 -5.93
C VAL A 77 -21.92 8.66 -5.84
N ARG A 78 -22.99 8.83 -5.04
CA ARG A 78 -23.60 10.15 -4.84
C ARG A 78 -22.62 11.14 -4.21
N GLU A 79 -21.83 10.70 -3.24
CA GLU A 79 -20.78 11.52 -2.63
C GLU A 79 -19.76 12.00 -3.69
N ARG A 80 -19.30 11.12 -4.58
CA ARG A 80 -18.36 11.48 -5.66
C ARG A 80 -18.97 12.47 -6.65
N GLU A 81 -20.23 12.32 -7.00
CA GLU A 81 -20.94 13.26 -7.88
C GLU A 81 -21.01 14.67 -7.27
N LEU A 82 -21.24 14.77 -5.95
CA LEU A 82 -21.25 16.05 -5.25
C LEU A 82 -19.86 16.68 -5.18
N GLN A 83 -18.83 15.89 -4.87
CA GLN A 83 -17.44 16.37 -4.84
C GLN A 83 -16.96 16.82 -6.22
N PHE A 84 -17.37 16.13 -7.28
CA PHE A 84 -17.10 16.54 -8.66
C PHE A 84 -17.79 17.86 -8.99
N ALA A 85 -19.06 18.03 -8.62
CA ALA A 85 -19.80 19.27 -8.86
C ALA A 85 -19.19 20.48 -8.12
N ASP A 86 -18.69 20.27 -6.89
CA ASP A 86 -18.05 21.32 -6.08
C ASP A 86 -16.84 21.99 -6.79
N LEU A 87 -16.14 21.25 -7.65
CA LEU A 87 -14.98 21.76 -8.39
C LEU A 87 -15.35 22.63 -9.61
N GLN A 88 -16.63 22.76 -9.96
CA GLN A 88 -17.06 23.48 -11.16
C GLN A 88 -16.66 24.96 -11.12
N SER A 89 -16.88 25.66 -10.00
CA SER A 89 -16.58 27.09 -9.92
C SER A 89 -15.08 27.37 -10.10
N ARG A 90 -14.20 26.54 -9.51
CA ARG A 90 -12.74 26.67 -9.66
C ARG A 90 -12.32 26.45 -11.11
N LEU A 91 -12.91 25.45 -11.78
CA LEU A 91 -12.66 25.16 -13.18
C LEU A 91 -13.02 26.36 -14.07
N GLU A 92 -14.24 26.89 -13.92
CA GLU A 92 -14.76 27.98 -14.76
C GLU A 92 -14.03 29.31 -14.53
N LYS A 93 -13.48 29.52 -13.34
CA LYS A 93 -12.67 30.71 -13.01
C LYS A 93 -11.19 30.56 -13.39
N GLY A 94 -10.74 29.37 -13.81
CA GLY A 94 -9.34 29.11 -14.14
C GLY A 94 -8.42 29.00 -12.91
N GLU A 95 -8.96 28.72 -11.74
CA GLU A 95 -8.19 28.58 -10.50
C GLU A 95 -7.51 27.20 -10.45
N ASP A 96 -6.17 27.18 -10.37
CA ASP A 96 -5.33 25.97 -10.41
C ASP A 96 -5.74 25.01 -11.55
N LEU A 97 -5.93 25.57 -12.75
CA LEU A 97 -6.67 24.93 -13.85
C LEU A 97 -6.27 23.47 -14.11
N GLU A 98 -4.99 23.17 -14.26
CA GLU A 98 -4.52 21.80 -14.51
C GLU A 98 -4.80 20.85 -13.35
N ALA A 99 -4.60 21.30 -12.10
CA ALA A 99 -4.88 20.49 -10.92
C ALA A 99 -6.38 20.24 -10.75
N THR A 100 -7.21 21.26 -11.03
CA THR A 100 -8.67 21.16 -11.00
C THR A 100 -9.18 20.20 -12.08
N ILE A 101 -8.66 20.28 -13.32
CA ILE A 101 -9.00 19.35 -14.40
C ILE A 101 -8.64 17.91 -14.01
N ARG A 102 -7.39 17.70 -13.55
CA ARG A 102 -6.92 16.37 -13.12
C ARG A 102 -7.80 15.79 -12.01
N LEU A 103 -8.08 16.55 -10.96
CA LEU A 103 -8.89 16.07 -9.84
C LEU A 103 -10.33 15.74 -10.27
N ARG A 104 -10.90 16.49 -11.22
CA ARG A 104 -12.22 16.17 -11.78
C ARG A 104 -12.21 14.87 -12.58
N GLU A 105 -11.18 14.63 -13.40
CA GLU A 105 -10.99 13.37 -14.12
C GLU A 105 -10.84 12.20 -13.13
N GLU A 106 -10.00 12.36 -12.11
CA GLU A 106 -9.83 11.37 -11.04
C GLU A 106 -11.15 11.05 -10.33
N LEU A 107 -11.96 12.04 -9.97
CA LEU A 107 -13.27 11.84 -9.34
C LEU A 107 -14.28 11.14 -10.26
N ALA A 108 -14.22 11.39 -11.57
CA ALA A 108 -15.03 10.66 -12.54
C ALA A 108 -14.62 9.18 -12.60
N GLU A 109 -13.31 8.90 -12.60
CA GLU A 109 -12.78 7.54 -12.51
C GLU A 109 -13.12 6.87 -11.18
N HIS A 110 -13.17 7.61 -10.07
CA HIS A 110 -13.65 7.07 -8.78
C HIS A 110 -15.09 6.59 -8.89
N ARG A 111 -15.97 7.40 -9.49
CA ARG A 111 -17.38 7.05 -9.72
C ARG A 111 -17.50 5.80 -10.59
N HIS A 112 -16.75 5.73 -11.69
CA HIS A 112 -16.73 4.55 -12.56
C HIS A 112 -16.26 3.30 -11.81
N ALA A 113 -15.17 3.42 -11.04
CA ALA A 113 -14.65 2.32 -10.25
C ALA A 113 -15.68 1.82 -9.23
N LEU A 114 -16.39 2.70 -8.51
CA LEU A 114 -17.44 2.30 -7.56
C LEU A 114 -18.56 1.48 -8.23
N LEU A 115 -19.00 1.90 -9.42
CA LEU A 115 -20.00 1.16 -10.19
C LEU A 115 -19.46 -0.21 -10.65
N GLN A 116 -18.19 -0.28 -11.07
CA GLN A 116 -17.54 -1.54 -11.41
C GLN A 116 -17.38 -2.48 -10.20
N ILE A 117 -17.20 -1.96 -8.98
CA ILE A 117 -17.24 -2.78 -7.75
C ILE A 117 -18.61 -3.42 -7.58
N GLN A 118 -19.70 -2.67 -7.83
CA GLN A 118 -21.07 -3.20 -7.79
C GLN A 118 -21.30 -4.25 -8.88
N GLU A 119 -20.87 -4.00 -10.12
CA GLU A 119 -20.95 -4.98 -11.22
C GLU A 119 -20.15 -6.26 -10.90
N MET A 120 -18.98 -6.11 -10.29
CA MET A 120 -18.17 -7.24 -9.85
C MET A 120 -18.91 -8.06 -8.79
N ALA A 121 -19.45 -7.42 -7.75
CA ALA A 121 -20.20 -8.10 -6.69
C ALA A 121 -21.46 -8.81 -7.22
N ALA A 122 -22.14 -8.22 -8.21
CA ALA A 122 -23.30 -8.82 -8.86
C ALA A 122 -22.97 -10.16 -9.55
N LYS A 123 -21.75 -10.34 -10.08
CA LYS A 123 -21.29 -11.63 -10.64
C LYS A 123 -21.21 -12.75 -9.59
N TYR A 124 -21.14 -12.40 -8.31
CA TYR A 124 -21.21 -13.33 -7.18
C TYR A 124 -22.61 -13.41 -6.57
N GLY A 125 -23.62 -12.77 -7.17
CA GLY A 125 -25.00 -12.78 -6.69
C GLY A 125 -25.30 -11.79 -5.58
N PHE A 126 -24.45 -10.79 -5.35
CA PHE A 126 -24.64 -9.78 -4.29
C PHE A 126 -25.01 -8.42 -4.87
N ASP A 127 -26.03 -7.79 -4.28
CA ASP A 127 -26.35 -6.38 -4.49
C ASP A 127 -25.80 -5.55 -3.33
N ILE A 128 -24.71 -4.83 -3.61
CA ILE A 128 -24.01 -3.97 -2.65
C ILE A 128 -24.34 -2.47 -2.82
N SER A 129 -25.41 -2.16 -3.56
CA SER A 129 -25.89 -0.77 -3.72
C SER A 129 -26.24 -0.13 -2.37
N ARG A 130 -26.82 -0.92 -1.47
CA ARG A 130 -27.17 -0.54 -0.09
C ARG A 130 -26.09 -0.86 0.94
N PRO A 131 -26.12 -0.21 2.12
CA PRO A 131 -25.34 -0.62 3.28
C PRO A 131 -25.54 -2.09 3.67
N ALA A 132 -24.53 -2.68 4.28
CA ALA A 132 -24.61 -4.01 4.88
C ALA A 132 -25.57 -4.02 6.09
N GLN A 133 -26.43 -5.04 6.15
CA GLN A 133 -27.49 -5.18 7.16
C GLN A 133 -27.16 -6.20 8.24
N ASN A 134 -26.21 -7.10 8.01
CA ASN A 134 -25.78 -8.15 8.95
C ASN A 134 -24.24 -8.31 8.93
N ALA A 135 -23.69 -9.11 9.84
CA ALA A 135 -22.26 -9.36 9.97
C ALA A 135 -21.67 -10.01 8.71
N GLN A 136 -22.38 -10.96 8.12
CA GLN A 136 -21.95 -11.62 6.87
C GLN A 136 -21.84 -10.61 5.73
N GLU A 137 -22.83 -9.73 5.57
CA GLU A 137 -22.79 -8.66 4.58
C GLU A 137 -21.68 -7.66 4.87
N ALA A 138 -21.45 -7.27 6.13
CA ALA A 138 -20.40 -6.30 6.45
C ALA A 138 -19.01 -6.82 6.07
N VAL A 139 -18.73 -8.08 6.39
CA VAL A 139 -17.49 -8.77 5.99
C VAL A 139 -17.40 -8.87 4.46
N GLN A 140 -18.47 -9.29 3.81
CA GLN A 140 -18.49 -9.53 2.36
C GLN A 140 -18.39 -8.24 1.54
N TRP A 141 -19.00 -7.13 1.98
CA TRP A 141 -19.00 -5.85 1.28
C TRP A 141 -17.62 -5.21 1.37
N LEU A 142 -17.01 -5.27 2.57
CA LEU A 142 -15.63 -4.87 2.79
C LEU A 142 -14.68 -5.69 1.91
N TYR A 143 -14.85 -7.01 1.89
CA TYR A 143 -14.03 -7.87 1.04
C TYR A 143 -14.21 -7.55 -0.45
N PHE A 144 -15.41 -7.24 -0.94
CA PHE A 144 -15.59 -6.84 -2.34
C PHE A 144 -14.85 -5.54 -2.67
N ALA A 145 -14.84 -4.58 -1.76
CA ALA A 145 -14.08 -3.34 -1.93
C ALA A 145 -12.56 -3.64 -2.05
N TYR A 146 -12.02 -4.48 -1.17
CA TYR A 146 -10.62 -4.91 -1.24
C TYR A 146 -10.32 -5.79 -2.47
N LEU A 147 -11.25 -6.68 -2.85
CA LEU A 147 -11.12 -7.55 -4.01
C LEU A 147 -11.01 -6.74 -5.31
N ALA A 148 -11.76 -5.64 -5.41
CA ALA A 148 -11.65 -4.75 -6.55
C ALA A 148 -10.29 -4.06 -6.61
N ALA A 149 -9.71 -3.69 -5.46
CA ALA A 149 -8.35 -3.14 -5.41
C ALA A 149 -7.30 -4.12 -5.94
N VAL A 150 -7.32 -5.36 -5.46
CA VAL A 150 -6.34 -6.40 -5.90
C VAL A 150 -6.64 -7.01 -7.27
N LYS A 151 -7.80 -6.70 -7.87
CA LYS A 151 -8.10 -7.04 -9.28
C LYS A 151 -7.67 -5.97 -10.27
N SER A 152 -7.60 -4.71 -9.84
CA SER A 152 -7.24 -3.59 -10.73
C SER A 152 -5.80 -3.13 -10.57
N GLN A 153 -5.18 -3.38 -9.40
CA GLN A 153 -3.83 -2.90 -9.08
C GLN A 153 -2.94 -4.05 -8.57
N ASN A 154 -1.64 -3.95 -8.84
CA ASN A 154 -0.62 -4.92 -8.43
C ASN A 154 0.49 -4.27 -7.59
N GLY A 155 0.10 -3.38 -6.67
CA GLY A 155 0.99 -2.61 -5.82
C GLY A 155 2.06 -3.44 -5.13
N GLY A 156 3.21 -2.84 -4.83
CA GLY A 156 4.25 -3.47 -4.00
C GLY A 156 3.68 -3.97 -2.68
N ALA A 157 2.81 -3.17 -2.04
CA ALA A 157 2.00 -3.56 -0.89
C ALA A 157 0.53 -3.18 -1.10
N MET A 158 -0.38 -4.12 -0.82
CA MET A 158 -1.83 -3.97 -0.95
C MET A 158 -2.51 -4.24 0.40
N SER A 159 -2.29 -3.34 1.35
CA SER A 159 -2.71 -3.50 2.75
C SER A 159 -4.22 -3.40 2.95
N LEU A 160 -4.73 -4.14 3.94
CA LEU A 160 -6.16 -4.25 4.24
C LEU A 160 -6.68 -3.10 5.10
N GLY A 161 -5.86 -2.55 6.00
CA GLY A 161 -6.21 -1.40 6.83
C GLY A 161 -6.49 -1.76 8.29
N ARG A 162 -7.58 -1.22 8.86
CA ARG A 162 -8.01 -1.43 10.26
C ARG A 162 -9.46 -1.86 10.30
N THR A 163 -9.70 -3.16 10.17
CA THR A 163 -11.02 -3.72 9.88
C THR A 163 -11.59 -4.53 11.05
N ALA A 164 -10.75 -5.14 11.88
CA ALA A 164 -11.19 -6.07 12.93
C ALA A 164 -12.23 -5.45 13.88
N SER A 165 -11.92 -4.30 14.48
CA SER A 165 -12.80 -3.63 15.45
C SER A 165 -14.06 -3.05 14.79
N PHE A 166 -13.97 -2.61 13.53
CA PHE A 166 -15.14 -2.17 12.75
C PHE A 166 -16.12 -3.32 12.52
N LEU A 167 -15.63 -4.48 12.09
CA LEU A 167 -16.47 -5.65 11.83
C LEU A 167 -17.06 -6.23 13.12
N ASP A 168 -16.40 -6.06 14.27
CA ASP A 168 -16.95 -6.49 15.57
C ASP A 168 -18.27 -5.79 15.90
N ILE A 169 -18.48 -4.55 15.42
CA ILE A 169 -19.74 -3.82 15.64
C ILE A 169 -20.93 -4.60 15.06
N TYR A 170 -20.77 -5.14 13.86
CA TYR A 170 -21.81 -5.94 13.20
C TYR A 170 -21.93 -7.32 13.81
N ILE A 171 -20.80 -7.98 14.11
CA ILE A 171 -20.79 -9.31 14.73
C ILE A 171 -21.44 -9.27 16.12
N GLU A 172 -21.08 -8.32 16.97
CA GLU A 172 -21.64 -8.20 18.32
C GLU A 172 -23.13 -7.87 18.29
N ARG A 173 -23.59 -7.06 17.32
CA ARG A 173 -25.02 -6.80 17.13
C ARG A 173 -25.78 -8.08 16.78
N ASP A 174 -25.28 -8.85 15.82
CA ASP A 174 -25.92 -10.07 15.36
C ASP A 174 -25.85 -11.18 16.44
N PHE A 175 -24.77 -11.22 17.21
CA PHE A 175 -24.62 -12.08 18.37
C PHE A 175 -25.67 -11.77 19.45
N LYS A 176 -25.86 -10.48 19.80
CA LYS A 176 -26.90 -10.05 20.75
C LYS A 176 -28.32 -10.32 20.26
N ALA A 177 -28.54 -10.29 18.95
CA ALA A 177 -29.82 -10.62 18.34
C ALA A 177 -30.07 -12.14 18.22
N GLY A 178 -29.09 -12.99 18.59
CA GLY A 178 -29.18 -14.44 18.45
C GLY A 178 -29.18 -14.93 17.01
N VAL A 179 -28.77 -14.09 16.05
CA VAL A 179 -28.66 -14.42 14.62
C VAL A 179 -27.43 -15.29 14.36
N LEU A 180 -26.40 -15.12 15.19
CA LEU A 180 -25.08 -15.68 14.96
C LEU A 180 -24.46 -16.12 16.29
N ASN A 181 -23.83 -17.29 16.32
CA ASN A 181 -23.08 -17.78 17.49
C ASN A 181 -21.56 -17.61 17.32
N GLU A 182 -20.78 -17.81 18.39
CA GLU A 182 -19.33 -17.56 18.35
C GLU A 182 -18.59 -18.42 17.30
N GLN A 183 -19.02 -19.67 17.09
CA GLN A 183 -18.41 -20.54 16.08
C GLN A 183 -18.68 -20.02 14.66
N GLN A 184 -19.91 -19.57 14.38
CA GLN A 184 -20.27 -18.95 13.10
C GLN A 184 -19.53 -17.62 12.90
N ALA A 185 -19.24 -16.89 13.99
CA ALA A 185 -18.48 -15.63 13.91
C ALA A 185 -17.04 -15.91 13.51
N GLN A 186 -16.42 -16.90 14.15
CA GLN A 186 -15.08 -17.34 13.81
C GLN A 186 -15.02 -17.89 12.38
N GLU A 187 -15.98 -18.72 11.95
CA GLU A 187 -16.03 -19.25 10.58
C GLU A 187 -16.09 -18.13 9.53
N LEU A 188 -16.90 -17.10 9.78
CA LEU A 188 -16.99 -15.94 8.90
C LEU A 188 -15.65 -15.19 8.78
N ILE A 189 -14.94 -14.99 9.89
CA ILE A 189 -13.61 -14.37 9.91
C ILE A 189 -12.55 -15.28 9.28
N ASP A 190 -12.61 -16.59 9.52
CA ASP A 190 -11.71 -17.57 8.92
C ASP A 190 -11.84 -17.54 7.39
N HIS A 191 -13.07 -17.55 6.86
CA HIS A 191 -13.30 -17.44 5.41
C HIS A 191 -12.83 -16.12 4.82
N PHE A 192 -13.02 -15.01 5.53
CA PHE A 192 -12.51 -13.71 5.12
C PHE A 192 -10.98 -13.72 5.03
N ILE A 193 -10.30 -14.10 6.11
CA ILE A 193 -8.84 -14.17 6.21
C ILE A 193 -8.25 -15.20 5.23
N MET A 194 -8.94 -16.32 5.00
CA MET A 194 -8.58 -17.31 3.99
C MET A 194 -8.53 -16.67 2.60
N LYS A 195 -9.47 -15.80 2.24
CA LYS A 195 -9.42 -15.10 0.94
C LYS A 195 -8.28 -14.11 0.87
N ILE A 196 -7.97 -13.42 1.97
CA ILE A 196 -6.81 -12.53 2.04
C ILE A 196 -5.50 -13.32 1.84
N ARG A 197 -5.37 -14.51 2.44
CA ARG A 197 -4.24 -15.44 2.22
C ARG A 197 -4.05 -15.87 0.77
N MET A 198 -5.08 -15.77 -0.07
CA MET A 198 -5.09 -16.26 -1.45
C MET A 198 -4.79 -15.18 -2.49
N VAL A 199 -4.62 -13.92 -2.09
CA VAL A 199 -4.25 -12.85 -3.03
C VAL A 199 -2.88 -13.15 -3.62
N ARG A 200 -2.74 -13.04 -4.95
CA ARG A 200 -1.48 -13.27 -5.67
C ARG A 200 -1.33 -12.29 -6.82
N PHE A 201 -0.08 -11.97 -7.13
CA PHE A 201 0.28 -11.14 -8.28
C PHE A 201 1.35 -11.84 -9.11
N LEU A 202 1.25 -11.70 -10.44
CA LEU A 202 2.32 -12.12 -11.33
C LEU A 202 3.52 -11.18 -11.14
N ARG A 203 4.68 -11.73 -10.74
CA ARG A 203 5.94 -11.01 -10.53
C ARG A 203 7.03 -11.51 -11.47
N THR A 204 8.14 -10.78 -11.54
CA THR A 204 9.35 -11.21 -12.27
C THR A 204 10.37 -11.76 -11.29
N PRO A 205 11.34 -12.58 -11.74
CA PRO A 205 12.46 -12.99 -10.89
C PRO A 205 13.26 -11.83 -10.28
N GLU A 206 13.35 -10.68 -10.98
CA GLU A 206 13.97 -9.46 -10.45
C GLU A 206 13.17 -8.91 -9.26
N PHE A 207 11.84 -8.87 -9.35
CA PHE A 207 10.99 -8.48 -8.23
C PHE A 207 11.16 -9.43 -7.05
N ASP A 208 11.15 -10.75 -7.30
CA ASP A 208 11.30 -11.78 -6.26
C ASP A 208 12.66 -11.68 -5.53
N SER A 209 13.70 -11.20 -6.21
CA SER A 209 15.02 -10.96 -5.60
C SER A 209 15.05 -9.73 -4.66
N LEU A 210 14.17 -8.76 -4.90
CA LEU A 210 14.02 -7.55 -4.08
C LEU A 210 13.01 -7.76 -2.94
N PHE A 211 11.95 -8.51 -3.22
CA PHE A 211 10.79 -8.76 -2.38
C PHE A 211 10.52 -10.27 -2.32
N SER A 212 11.37 -10.98 -1.58
CA SER A 212 11.35 -12.45 -1.49
C SER A 212 10.16 -12.98 -0.70
N GLY A 213 9.71 -14.20 -1.03
CA GLY A 213 8.71 -14.93 -0.25
C GLY A 213 7.27 -14.78 -0.72
N ASP A 214 7.06 -14.31 -1.96
CA ASP A 214 5.74 -14.03 -2.54
C ASP A 214 4.87 -13.10 -1.67
N PRO A 215 5.40 -11.95 -1.19
CA PRO A 215 4.69 -11.08 -0.28
C PRO A 215 3.60 -10.25 -0.98
N ILE A 216 2.50 -10.01 -0.26
CA ILE A 216 1.40 -9.13 -0.69
C ILE A 216 1.32 -7.88 0.20
N TRP A 217 1.74 -8.02 1.46
CA TRP A 217 1.51 -7.10 2.56
C TRP A 217 0.04 -6.71 2.64
N ALA A 218 -0.83 -7.71 2.78
CA ALA A 218 -2.22 -7.51 3.13
C ALA A 218 -2.35 -7.15 4.62
N THR A 219 -1.69 -6.07 5.01
CA THR A 219 -1.49 -5.64 6.39
C THR A 219 -2.81 -5.23 7.02
N GLU A 220 -3.12 -5.84 8.16
CA GLU A 220 -4.26 -5.52 9.01
C GLU A 220 -3.73 -5.07 10.37
N VAL A 221 -4.15 -3.89 10.83
CA VAL A 221 -3.82 -3.40 12.16
C VAL A 221 -4.92 -3.76 13.17
N ILE A 222 -4.51 -4.28 14.33
CA ILE A 222 -5.40 -4.85 15.34
C ILE A 222 -5.17 -4.14 16.68
N GLY A 223 -6.25 -3.78 17.37
CA GLY A 223 -6.21 -3.23 18.72
C GLY A 223 -5.90 -1.73 18.71
N GLY A 224 -4.92 -1.31 19.52
CA GLY A 224 -4.64 0.08 19.85
C GLY A 224 -5.59 0.67 20.89
N MET A 225 -5.41 1.96 21.16
CA MET A 225 -6.23 2.75 22.08
C MET A 225 -6.95 3.87 21.32
N GLY A 226 -8.08 4.33 21.86
CA GLY A 226 -8.76 5.53 21.40
C GLY A 226 -8.09 6.78 21.96
N LEU A 227 -8.31 7.93 21.31
CA LEU A 227 -7.96 9.23 21.86
C LEU A 227 -8.71 9.52 23.17
N ASP A 228 -9.86 8.87 23.37
CA ASP A 228 -10.67 8.95 24.59
C ASP A 228 -10.18 8.04 25.74
N GLY A 229 -9.08 7.30 25.53
CA GLY A 229 -8.47 6.41 26.51
C GLY A 229 -9.08 5.01 26.61
N ARG A 230 -10.19 4.71 25.92
CA ARG A 230 -10.71 3.34 25.84
C ARG A 230 -9.86 2.50 24.89
N THR A 231 -9.79 1.20 25.13
CA THR A 231 -9.13 0.30 24.17
C THR A 231 -9.98 0.12 22.91
N LEU A 232 -9.31 -0.02 21.77
CA LEU A 232 -9.91 -0.44 20.50
C LEU A 232 -9.76 -1.96 20.27
N VAL A 233 -9.27 -2.70 21.26
CA VAL A 233 -9.33 -4.16 21.29
C VAL A 233 -10.78 -4.62 21.46
N THR A 234 -11.21 -5.56 20.62
CA THR A 234 -12.55 -6.15 20.64
C THR A 234 -12.48 -7.67 20.62
N LYS A 235 -13.62 -8.37 20.69
CA LYS A 235 -13.64 -9.85 20.52
C LYS A 235 -13.08 -10.23 19.15
N ASN A 236 -13.39 -9.47 18.11
CA ASN A 236 -12.86 -9.72 16.77
C ASN A 236 -11.34 -9.57 16.68
N SER A 237 -10.71 -8.74 17.52
CA SER A 237 -9.24 -8.72 17.62
C SER A 237 -8.70 -10.12 17.97
N PHE A 238 -9.35 -10.84 18.89
CA PHE A 238 -8.98 -12.22 19.21
C PHE A 238 -9.30 -13.17 18.07
N ARG A 239 -10.46 -13.03 17.40
CA ARG A 239 -10.85 -13.90 16.26
C ARG A 239 -9.87 -13.82 15.10
N TYR A 240 -9.37 -12.62 14.78
CA TYR A 240 -8.35 -12.42 13.75
C TYR A 240 -7.06 -13.15 14.10
N LEU A 241 -6.54 -12.99 15.31
CA LEU A 241 -5.34 -13.72 15.75
C LEU A 241 -5.60 -15.23 15.86
N HIS A 242 -6.82 -15.64 16.20
CA HIS A 242 -7.22 -17.03 16.28
C HIS A 242 -7.21 -17.74 14.93
N THR A 243 -7.24 -17.01 13.81
CA THR A 243 -7.05 -17.61 12.47
C THR A 243 -5.70 -18.31 12.29
N LEU A 244 -4.69 -17.92 13.06
CA LEU A 244 -3.38 -18.59 13.11
C LEU A 244 -3.43 -19.93 13.85
N HIS A 245 -4.51 -20.19 14.60
CA HIS A 245 -4.80 -21.49 15.22
C HIS A 245 -5.76 -22.32 14.37
N THR A 246 -6.88 -21.74 13.90
CA THR A 246 -7.90 -22.48 13.11
C THR A 246 -7.38 -22.93 11.75
N MET A 247 -6.56 -22.10 11.10
CA MET A 247 -6.00 -22.35 9.76
C MET A 247 -4.47 -22.46 9.76
N GLY A 248 -3.86 -22.50 10.94
CA GLY A 248 -2.41 -22.56 11.12
C GLY A 248 -1.66 -21.24 10.81
N PRO A 249 -0.35 -21.19 11.13
CA PRO A 249 0.51 -20.04 10.87
C PRO A 249 0.55 -19.67 9.39
N ALA A 250 0.52 -18.38 9.09
CA ALA A 250 0.66 -17.87 7.73
C ALA A 250 1.32 -16.48 7.75
N PRO A 251 2.12 -16.14 6.72
CA PRO A 251 2.73 -14.82 6.60
C PRO A 251 1.72 -13.72 6.19
N GLU A 252 0.61 -14.12 5.58
CA GLU A 252 -0.48 -13.22 5.18
C GLU A 252 -1.79 -13.62 5.87
N PRO A 253 -2.71 -12.67 6.12
CA PRO A 253 -2.46 -11.24 6.16
C PRO A 253 -1.35 -10.90 7.16
N ASN A 254 -0.59 -9.84 6.89
CA ASN A 254 0.41 -9.33 7.82
C ASN A 254 -0.29 -8.70 9.05
N LEU A 255 -0.51 -9.50 10.10
CA LEU A 255 -1.24 -9.08 11.29
C LEU A 255 -0.35 -8.22 12.20
N THR A 256 -0.76 -6.97 12.37
CA THR A 256 -0.01 -5.93 13.08
C THR A 256 -0.73 -5.50 14.34
N ILE A 257 -0.13 -5.76 15.50
CA ILE A 257 -0.68 -5.29 16.77
C ILE A 257 -0.27 -3.83 16.97
N LEU A 258 -1.26 -2.93 17.09
CA LEU A 258 -1.02 -1.57 17.57
C LEU A 258 -0.84 -1.64 19.09
N TRP A 259 0.41 -1.63 19.51
CA TRP A 259 0.82 -1.87 20.89
C TRP A 259 0.81 -0.58 21.71
N SER A 260 0.14 -0.64 22.86
CA SER A 260 0.14 0.42 23.87
C SER A 260 0.38 -0.18 25.26
N GLU A 261 1.04 0.59 26.14
CA GLU A 261 1.18 0.28 27.56
C GLU A 261 -0.19 0.14 28.27
N GLU A 262 -1.24 0.75 27.75
CA GLU A 262 -2.59 0.72 28.33
C GLU A 262 -3.50 -0.38 27.72
N LEU A 263 -2.98 -1.22 26.80
CA LEU A 263 -3.78 -2.34 26.27
C LEU A 263 -4.21 -3.31 27.39
N PRO A 264 -5.41 -3.92 27.29
CA PRO A 264 -5.86 -4.94 28.22
C PRO A 264 -4.83 -6.07 28.37
N ILE A 265 -4.46 -6.38 29.62
CA ILE A 265 -3.43 -7.39 29.92
C ILE A 265 -3.74 -8.76 29.31
N ALA A 266 -5.02 -9.12 29.21
CA ALA A 266 -5.44 -10.37 28.59
C ALA A 266 -5.09 -10.42 27.09
N PHE A 267 -5.28 -9.31 26.38
CA PHE A 267 -4.93 -9.21 24.97
C PHE A 267 -3.42 -9.20 24.76
N LYS A 268 -2.67 -8.44 25.59
CA LYS A 268 -1.19 -8.47 25.56
C LYS A 268 -0.64 -9.89 25.71
N LYS A 269 -1.13 -10.64 26.71
CA LYS A 269 -0.73 -12.03 26.95
C LYS A 269 -1.12 -12.95 25.79
N TYR A 270 -2.32 -12.77 25.22
CA TYR A 270 -2.77 -13.58 24.09
C TYR A 270 -1.94 -13.33 22.83
N ALA A 271 -1.70 -12.05 22.47
CA ALA A 271 -0.84 -11.69 21.34
C ALA A 271 0.58 -12.27 21.51
N ALA A 272 1.18 -12.12 22.71
CA ALA A 272 2.48 -12.70 23.03
C ALA A 272 2.48 -14.23 22.89
N GLN A 273 1.43 -14.91 23.37
CA GLN A 273 1.29 -16.36 23.22
C GLN A 273 1.20 -16.76 21.74
N VAL A 274 0.41 -16.05 20.93
CA VAL A 274 0.30 -16.30 19.48
C VAL A 274 1.64 -16.08 18.78
N SER A 275 2.40 -15.05 19.16
CA SER A 275 3.77 -14.86 18.66
C SER A 275 4.69 -16.02 19.03
N ILE A 276 4.65 -16.50 20.28
CA ILE A 276 5.48 -17.63 20.74
C ILE A 276 5.21 -18.89 19.89
N VAL A 277 3.95 -19.16 19.55
CA VAL A 277 3.59 -20.40 18.84
C VAL A 277 3.65 -20.30 17.32
N THR A 278 3.57 -19.09 16.74
CA THR A 278 3.44 -18.94 15.28
C THR A 278 4.51 -18.06 14.64
N SER A 279 5.17 -17.18 15.39
CA SER A 279 6.09 -16.15 14.88
C SER A 279 5.51 -15.33 13.72
N SER A 280 4.18 -15.17 13.66
CA SER A 280 3.44 -14.61 12.51
C SER A 280 2.81 -13.24 12.81
N LEU A 281 3.21 -12.55 13.88
CA LEU A 281 2.70 -11.24 14.26
C LEU A 281 3.81 -10.19 14.24
N GLN A 282 3.47 -8.96 13.85
CA GLN A 282 4.30 -7.78 14.06
C GLN A 282 3.64 -6.81 15.06
N TYR A 283 4.44 -5.91 15.64
CA TYR A 283 4.01 -4.98 16.68
C TYR A 283 4.51 -3.58 16.32
N GLU A 284 3.62 -2.59 16.44
CA GLU A 284 3.93 -1.19 16.14
C GLU A 284 3.44 -0.29 17.27
N ASN A 285 4.17 0.79 17.56
CA ASN A 285 3.93 1.60 18.76
C ASN A 285 2.74 2.57 18.60
N ASP A 286 1.60 2.21 19.18
CA ASP A 286 0.37 3.03 19.20
C ASP A 286 0.48 4.24 20.12
N ASP A 287 1.23 4.15 21.23
CA ASP A 287 1.44 5.29 22.13
C ASP A 287 2.18 6.44 21.41
N LEU A 288 3.05 6.10 20.46
CA LEU A 288 3.72 7.07 19.59
C LEU A 288 2.81 7.54 18.46
N MET A 289 2.37 6.64 17.57
CA MET A 289 1.74 7.05 16.31
C MET A 289 0.37 7.69 16.50
N ARG A 290 -0.45 7.21 17.45
CA ARG A 290 -1.77 7.80 17.72
C ARG A 290 -1.66 9.26 18.16
N THR A 291 -0.64 9.56 18.97
CA THR A 291 -0.40 10.93 19.46
C THR A 291 0.20 11.82 18.37
N ASP A 292 1.10 11.29 17.55
CA ASP A 292 1.70 12.00 16.41
C ASP A 292 0.65 12.43 15.37
N PHE A 293 -0.28 11.53 15.00
CA PHE A 293 -1.37 11.86 14.09
C PHE A 293 -2.54 12.61 14.75
N ASN A 294 -2.59 12.63 16.09
CA ASN A 294 -3.80 12.97 16.84
C ASN A 294 -5.04 12.27 16.26
N SER A 295 -4.92 10.96 16.00
CA SER A 295 -5.93 10.13 15.35
C SER A 295 -5.84 8.71 15.86
N ASP A 296 -6.98 8.12 16.21
CA ASP A 296 -7.12 6.71 16.58
C ASP A 296 -7.66 5.83 15.44
N ASP A 297 -7.79 6.37 14.23
CA ASP A 297 -8.21 5.64 13.02
C ASP A 297 -7.15 5.69 11.91
N TYR A 298 -5.93 5.28 12.26
CA TYR A 298 -4.83 5.07 11.31
C TYR A 298 -4.56 3.56 11.11
N ALA A 299 -3.94 3.23 9.98
CA ALA A 299 -3.45 1.90 9.64
C ALA A 299 -1.98 1.94 9.21
N ILE A 300 -1.37 0.75 9.11
CA ILE A 300 -0.02 0.57 8.61
C ILE A 300 -0.09 0.04 7.18
N ALA A 301 0.52 0.77 6.24
CA ALA A 301 0.69 0.33 4.87
C ALA A 301 2.06 -0.34 4.69
N CYS A 302 2.08 -1.48 3.97
CA CYS A 302 3.26 -2.34 3.84
C CYS A 302 3.73 -2.83 5.22
N CYS A 303 4.95 -2.51 5.64
CA CYS A 303 5.50 -2.99 6.90
C CYS A 303 5.24 -2.03 8.08
N VAL A 304 5.61 -0.74 7.94
CA VAL A 304 5.81 0.18 9.08
C VAL A 304 5.34 1.62 8.81
N SER A 305 4.69 1.93 7.68
CA SER A 305 4.34 3.33 7.37
C SER A 305 2.88 3.62 7.72
N PRO A 306 2.63 4.41 8.76
CA PRO A 306 1.28 4.75 9.17
C PRO A 306 0.62 5.75 8.21
N MET A 307 -0.70 5.63 8.08
CA MET A 307 -1.55 6.60 7.39
C MET A 307 -2.92 6.66 8.06
N VAL A 308 -3.50 7.85 8.16
CA VAL A 308 -4.90 8.00 8.56
C VAL A 308 -5.80 7.47 7.43
N ILE A 309 -6.63 6.49 7.73
CA ILE A 309 -7.37 5.69 6.74
C ILE A 309 -8.32 6.59 5.94
N GLY A 310 -8.30 6.44 4.62
CA GLY A 310 -9.15 7.22 3.72
C GLY A 310 -8.80 8.71 3.64
N LYS A 311 -7.74 9.19 4.32
CA LYS A 311 -7.35 10.61 4.35
C LYS A 311 -5.92 10.84 3.88
N GLN A 312 -5.08 9.81 3.94
CA GLN A 312 -3.67 9.88 3.60
C GLN A 312 -3.27 8.70 2.70
N MET A 313 -2.26 8.93 1.86
CA MET A 313 -1.54 7.88 1.13
C MET A 313 -0.05 8.23 1.04
N GLN A 314 0.79 7.28 0.66
CA GLN A 314 2.20 7.58 0.37
C GLN A 314 2.58 7.27 -1.07
N PHE A 315 3.40 8.15 -1.63
CA PHE A 315 4.19 7.89 -2.81
C PHE A 315 5.41 7.05 -2.42
N PHE A 316 5.35 5.76 -2.76
CA PHE A 316 6.36 4.77 -2.39
C PHE A 316 7.70 4.99 -3.09
N GLY A 317 8.78 5.20 -2.33
CA GLY A 317 10.13 5.36 -2.89
C GLY A 317 10.99 4.11 -2.96
N ALA A 318 10.61 2.99 -2.35
CA ALA A 318 11.54 1.89 -2.04
C ALA A 318 12.69 2.33 -1.12
N ARG A 319 13.95 2.24 -1.54
CA ARG A 319 15.12 2.63 -0.71
C ARG A 319 16.35 2.99 -1.54
N ALA A 320 17.18 3.87 -0.97
CA ALA A 320 18.51 4.17 -1.47
C ALA A 320 19.60 3.39 -0.70
N ASN A 321 20.71 3.07 -1.37
CA ASN A 321 21.80 2.31 -0.78
C ASN A 321 22.89 3.22 -0.21
N LEU A 322 22.72 3.66 1.04
CA LEU A 322 23.65 4.57 1.71
C LEU A 322 25.05 3.99 1.90
N ALA A 323 25.18 2.66 2.03
CA ALA A 323 26.47 2.00 2.13
C ALA A 323 27.27 2.11 0.81
N LYS A 324 26.61 1.99 -0.34
CA LYS A 324 27.25 2.22 -1.64
C LYS A 324 27.59 3.69 -1.86
N THR A 325 26.77 4.61 -1.37
CA THR A 325 27.06 6.05 -1.39
C THR A 325 28.35 6.39 -0.63
N LEU A 326 28.59 5.75 0.53
CA LEU A 326 29.88 5.85 1.25
C LEU A 326 31.06 5.36 0.41
N LEU A 327 30.92 4.24 -0.30
CA LEU A 327 31.97 3.76 -1.19
C LEU A 327 32.22 4.72 -2.37
N TYR A 328 31.19 5.40 -2.86
CA TYR A 328 31.34 6.43 -3.89
C TYR A 328 32.07 7.66 -3.37
N ALA A 329 31.78 8.08 -2.13
CA ALA A 329 32.46 9.17 -1.47
C ALA A 329 33.97 8.92 -1.32
N ILE A 330 34.36 7.67 -1.06
CA ILE A 330 35.77 7.27 -1.00
C ILE A 330 36.39 7.19 -2.40
N ASN A 331 35.68 6.62 -3.37
CA ASN A 331 36.20 6.31 -4.71
C ASN A 331 35.99 7.41 -5.76
N GLY A 332 35.66 8.64 -5.35
CA GLY A 332 35.48 9.76 -6.29
C GLY A 332 34.28 9.60 -7.24
N GLY A 333 33.22 8.92 -6.78
CA GLY A 333 31.99 8.65 -7.54
C GLY A 333 32.07 7.49 -8.53
N VAL A 334 33.19 6.74 -8.54
CA VAL A 334 33.37 5.54 -9.35
C VAL A 334 32.84 4.31 -8.62
N ASP A 335 32.04 3.49 -9.32
CA ASP A 335 31.51 2.25 -8.77
C ASP A 335 32.61 1.21 -8.54
N GLU A 336 32.64 0.64 -7.34
CA GLU A 336 33.71 -0.25 -6.89
C GLU A 336 33.74 -1.61 -7.63
N LYS A 337 32.62 -2.03 -8.23
CA LYS A 337 32.49 -3.31 -8.95
C LYS A 337 32.53 -3.13 -10.46
N LEU A 338 31.70 -2.23 -10.98
CA LEU A 338 31.53 -1.96 -12.40
C LEU A 338 32.65 -1.10 -12.98
N LYS A 339 33.41 -0.39 -12.12
CA LYS A 339 34.51 0.50 -12.52
C LYS A 339 34.09 1.60 -13.51
N ILE A 340 32.84 2.08 -13.37
CA ILE A 340 32.28 3.18 -14.17
C ILE A 340 32.02 4.40 -13.28
N GLN A 341 32.06 5.60 -13.87
CA GLN A 341 31.63 6.82 -13.17
C GLN A 341 30.10 6.82 -13.03
N VAL A 342 29.59 6.84 -11.80
CA VAL A 342 28.16 6.89 -11.50
C VAL A 342 27.80 8.21 -10.85
N GLY A 343 28.42 8.49 -9.70
CA GLY A 343 28.27 9.77 -9.00
C GLY A 343 29.10 10.88 -9.62
N PRO A 344 29.04 12.10 -9.04
CA PRO A 344 29.87 13.22 -9.45
C PRO A 344 31.36 12.85 -9.42
N LYS A 345 32.13 13.32 -10.39
CA LYS A 345 33.56 13.08 -10.44
C LYS A 345 34.27 13.98 -9.42
N THR A 346 34.77 13.39 -8.35
CA THR A 346 35.59 14.05 -7.34
C THR A 346 36.95 13.35 -7.22
N ALA A 347 37.91 13.96 -6.50
CA ALA A 347 39.16 13.29 -6.21
C ALA A 347 38.91 12.13 -5.23
N PRO A 348 39.39 10.90 -5.50
CA PRO A 348 39.27 9.82 -4.53
C PRO A 348 40.15 10.10 -3.30
N LEU A 349 39.77 9.53 -2.17
CA LEU A 349 40.58 9.57 -0.96
C LEU A 349 41.74 8.58 -1.10
N MET A 350 42.97 9.09 -1.07
CA MET A 350 44.20 8.33 -1.34
C MET A 350 45.06 8.09 -0.09
N ASP A 351 44.60 8.51 1.09
CA ASP A 351 45.30 8.31 2.36
C ASP A 351 45.39 6.80 2.70
N ASP A 352 46.53 6.34 3.24
CA ASP A 352 46.73 4.93 3.63
C ASP A 352 45.78 4.49 4.75
N VAL A 353 45.40 5.42 5.62
CA VAL A 353 44.40 5.25 6.68
C VAL A 353 43.36 6.33 6.51
N LEU A 354 42.09 5.94 6.39
CA LEU A 354 40.99 6.87 6.22
C LEU A 354 40.76 7.67 7.50
N ASP A 355 40.70 8.99 7.34
CA ASP A 355 40.29 9.91 8.39
C ASP A 355 38.76 10.06 8.41
N TYR A 356 38.16 9.97 9.60
CA TYR A 356 36.70 9.97 9.74
C TYR A 356 36.08 11.28 9.23
N ASP A 357 36.64 12.43 9.60
CA ASP A 357 36.07 13.73 9.25
C ASP A 357 36.13 13.96 7.74
N LYS A 358 37.28 13.64 7.09
CA LYS A 358 37.41 13.70 5.63
C LYS A 358 36.40 12.79 4.90
N VAL A 359 36.18 11.57 5.41
CA VAL A 359 35.22 10.63 4.82
C VAL A 359 33.79 11.16 5.00
N MET A 360 33.48 11.70 6.17
CA MET A 360 32.15 12.22 6.47
C MET A 360 31.82 13.45 5.61
N ASP A 361 32.77 14.38 5.44
CA ASP A 361 32.62 15.54 4.56
C ASP A 361 32.35 15.12 3.10
N SER A 362 33.06 14.10 2.62
CA SER A 362 32.82 13.55 1.28
C SER A 362 31.47 12.83 1.21
N LEU A 363 31.11 12.03 2.23
CA LEU A 363 29.82 11.34 2.28
C LEU A 363 28.65 12.32 2.23
N ASP A 364 28.71 13.41 2.98
CA ASP A 364 27.67 14.46 3.00
C ASP A 364 27.43 15.04 1.59
N HIS A 365 28.51 15.38 0.88
CA HIS A 365 28.42 15.82 -0.52
C HIS A 365 27.78 14.77 -1.45
N PHE A 366 28.10 13.48 -1.27
CA PHE A 366 27.48 12.41 -2.05
C PHE A 366 26.04 12.10 -1.61
N MET A 367 25.66 12.38 -0.37
CA MET A 367 24.28 12.30 0.12
C MET A 367 23.41 13.39 -0.51
N ASP A 368 23.92 14.61 -0.68
CA ASP A 368 23.25 15.68 -1.44
C ASP A 368 22.94 15.23 -2.87
N TRP A 369 23.95 14.70 -3.58
CA TRP A 369 23.77 14.16 -4.92
C TRP A 369 22.73 13.02 -4.94
N LEU A 370 22.83 12.09 -3.99
CA LEU A 370 21.92 10.95 -3.90
C LEU A 370 20.48 11.42 -3.70
N ALA A 371 20.25 12.40 -2.82
CA ALA A 371 18.93 12.96 -2.56
C ALA A 371 18.32 13.58 -3.82
N VAL A 372 19.10 14.35 -4.59
CA VAL A 372 18.65 14.93 -5.87
C VAL A 372 18.27 13.84 -6.86
N GLN A 373 19.12 12.82 -7.04
CA GLN A 373 18.85 11.74 -7.98
C GLN A 373 17.62 10.92 -7.57
N TYR A 374 17.47 10.66 -6.27
CA TYR A 374 16.39 9.86 -5.74
C TYR A 374 15.05 10.56 -5.88
N ILE A 375 14.93 11.80 -5.38
CA ILE A 375 13.69 12.58 -5.47
C ILE A 375 13.31 12.87 -6.93
N SER A 376 14.29 13.16 -7.79
CA SER A 376 14.01 13.38 -9.22
C SER A 376 13.44 12.12 -9.89
N ALA A 377 13.95 10.93 -9.55
CA ALA A 377 13.39 9.67 -10.05
C ALA A 377 11.97 9.45 -9.54
N LEU A 378 11.72 9.68 -8.24
CA LEU A 378 10.39 9.51 -7.65
C LEU A 378 9.36 10.50 -8.22
N ASN A 379 9.73 11.75 -8.46
CA ASN A 379 8.86 12.73 -9.11
C ASN A 379 8.38 12.23 -10.48
N ILE A 380 9.27 11.65 -11.29
CA ILE A 380 8.92 11.06 -12.58
C ILE A 380 8.02 9.83 -12.37
N ILE A 381 8.41 8.92 -11.48
CA ILE A 381 7.65 7.69 -11.20
C ILE A 381 6.21 8.02 -10.81
N HIS A 382 5.99 8.88 -9.84
CA HIS A 382 4.64 9.13 -9.33
C HIS A 382 3.79 9.95 -10.29
N TYR A 383 4.39 10.88 -11.03
CA TYR A 383 3.70 11.55 -12.13
C TYR A 383 3.20 10.55 -13.19
N MET A 384 4.05 9.61 -13.61
CA MET A 384 3.69 8.60 -14.61
C MET A 384 2.70 7.58 -14.05
N HIS A 385 2.77 7.26 -12.76
CA HIS A 385 1.86 6.33 -12.13
C HIS A 385 0.45 6.92 -12.02
N ASP A 386 0.32 8.20 -11.62
CA ASP A 386 -0.97 8.90 -11.63
C ASP A 386 -1.57 8.94 -13.05
N LYS A 387 -0.73 9.12 -14.08
CA LYS A 387 -1.20 9.21 -15.47
C LYS A 387 -1.60 7.87 -16.08
N TYR A 388 -0.84 6.81 -15.82
CA TYR A 388 -0.96 5.55 -16.55
C TYR A 388 -1.53 4.40 -15.72
N SER A 389 -1.55 4.50 -14.40
CA SER A 389 -2.00 3.44 -13.49
C SER A 389 -2.65 4.00 -12.22
N TYR A 390 -3.49 5.02 -12.36
CA TYR A 390 -4.22 5.60 -11.24
C TYR A 390 -5.08 4.55 -10.52
N GLU A 391 -4.98 4.49 -9.18
CA GLU A 391 -5.61 3.48 -8.34
C GLU A 391 -7.09 3.79 -8.05
N ALA A 392 -7.89 3.98 -9.10
CA ALA A 392 -9.25 4.51 -9.02
C ALA A 392 -10.13 3.81 -7.98
N SER A 393 -10.12 2.48 -7.89
CA SER A 393 -10.96 1.74 -6.92
C SER A 393 -10.53 1.93 -5.46
N LEU A 394 -9.25 2.25 -5.19
CA LEU A 394 -8.76 2.54 -3.85
C LEU A 394 -8.99 4.02 -3.50
N MET A 395 -8.68 4.92 -4.44
CA MET A 395 -8.85 6.37 -4.27
C MET A 395 -10.33 6.74 -4.18
N ALA A 396 -11.22 5.99 -4.83
CA ALA A 396 -12.66 6.11 -4.65
C ALA A 396 -13.15 5.83 -3.23
N LEU A 397 -12.30 5.31 -2.34
CA LEU A 397 -12.61 5.05 -0.94
C LEU A 397 -11.82 5.97 0.00
N HIS A 398 -11.35 7.11 -0.51
CA HIS A 398 -10.76 8.19 0.28
C HIS A 398 -11.66 9.44 0.31
N ASP A 399 -11.31 10.43 1.11
CA ASP A 399 -11.81 11.79 0.98
C ASP A 399 -11.32 12.41 -0.34
N ARG A 400 -11.97 13.50 -0.80
CA ARG A 400 -11.61 14.17 -2.06
C ARG A 400 -10.13 14.58 -2.09
N ASP A 401 -9.70 15.25 -1.02
CA ASP A 401 -8.35 15.80 -0.91
C ASP A 401 -7.51 14.90 -0.01
N VAL A 402 -6.71 14.04 -0.62
CA VAL A 402 -5.84 13.08 0.08
C VAL A 402 -4.47 13.69 0.31
N TYR A 403 -4.01 13.68 1.55
CA TYR A 403 -2.66 14.09 1.90
C TYR A 403 -1.64 13.04 1.44
N ARG A 404 -0.57 13.49 0.77
CA ARG A 404 0.42 12.64 0.12
C ARG A 404 1.81 12.95 0.67
N THR A 405 2.54 11.92 1.09
CA THR A 405 3.96 12.03 1.45
C THR A 405 4.83 11.32 0.43
N MET A 406 6.03 11.85 0.18
CA MET A 406 7.08 11.14 -0.56
C MET A 406 7.90 10.31 0.44
N ALA A 407 7.75 8.98 0.39
CA ALA A 407 8.27 8.06 1.40
C ALA A 407 9.60 7.41 1.02
#